data_AF-W1XC52-F1
#
_entry.id   AF-W1XC52-F1
#
_cell.length_a   1.000
_cell.length_b   1.000
_cell.length_c   1.000
_cell.angle_alpha   90.00
_cell.angle_beta   90.00
_cell.angle_gamma   90.00
#
_symmetry.space_group_name_H-M   'P 1'
#
loop_
_entity.id
_entity.type
_entity.pdbx_description
1 polymer ?
#
loop_
_entity_poly.entity_id
_entity_poly.type
_entity_poly.pdbx_seq_one_letter_code
_entity_poly.pdbx_strand_id
1 'polypeptide(L)'
;MVTADADGQHNVWDIFRVSKKAQENPNHLIIGARSFSGNVPLRSAFGNKLTRFLFKQQTGVSVTDTQTGLRGFTTNMIPFMLKVEGQRYEYEMNML
;
A
#
# COMPACT_ATOMS: atom_id res chain seq x y z
N MET A 1 13.44 0.78 3.10
CA MET A 1 13.05 1.51 1.88
C MET A 1 11.62 1.97 2.04
N VAL A 2 11.31 3.17 1.58
CA VAL A 2 9.92 3.68 1.56
C VAL A 2 9.65 4.22 0.16
N THR A 3 8.51 3.87 -0.40
CA THR A 3 7.96 4.42 -1.65
C THR A 3 6.80 5.33 -1.31
N ALA A 4 6.64 6.42 -2.04
CA ALA A 4 5.51 7.34 -1.90
C ALA A 4 5.23 7.99 -3.26
N ASP A 5 3.95 8.15 -3.60
CA ASP A 5 3.55 8.84 -4.82
C ASP A 5 3.86 10.33 -4.72
N ALA A 6 4.27 10.93 -5.83
CA ALA A 6 4.57 12.36 -5.92
C ALA A 6 3.34 13.23 -6.22
N ASP A 7 2.14 12.69 -6.00
CA ASP A 7 0.86 13.33 -6.33
C ASP A 7 0.33 14.29 -5.24
N GLY A 8 1.09 14.44 -4.15
CA GLY A 8 0.75 15.32 -3.03
C GLY A 8 -0.22 14.74 -2.01
N GLN A 9 -0.61 13.47 -2.11
CA GLN A 9 -1.56 12.83 -1.19
C GLN A 9 -0.92 12.36 0.13
N HIS A 10 0.41 12.37 0.24
CA HIS A 10 1.13 11.84 1.39
C HIS A 10 1.75 12.94 2.25
N ASN A 11 1.38 12.97 3.54
CA ASN A 11 2.05 13.82 4.50
C ASN A 11 3.45 13.27 4.81
N VAL A 12 4.45 14.15 4.94
CA VAL A 12 5.81 13.80 5.36
C VAL A 12 5.82 12.97 6.66
N TRP A 13 4.93 13.27 7.60
CA TRP A 13 4.80 12.52 8.85
C TRP A 13 4.33 11.08 8.64
N ASP A 14 3.54 10.80 7.60
CA ASP A 14 3.09 9.45 7.29
C ASP A 14 4.22 8.61 6.68
N ILE A 15 5.09 9.24 5.88
CA ILE A 15 6.33 8.63 5.38
C ILE A 15 7.23 8.21 6.54
N PHE A 16 7.42 9.08 7.53
CA PHE A 16 8.20 8.75 8.74
C PHE A 16 7.56 7.61 9.55
N ARG A 17 6.23 7.62 9.73
CA ARG A 17 5.52 6.54 10.43
C ARG A 17 5.71 5.20 9.73
N VAL A 18 5.58 5.17 8.41
CA VAL A 18 5.78 3.96 7.59
C VAL A 18 7.22 3.47 7.68
N SER A 19 8.20 4.38 7.59
CA SER A 19 9.62 4.05 7.78
C SER A 19 9.88 3.41 9.14
N LYS A 20 9.38 4.02 10.23
CA LYS A 20 9.53 3.51 11.59
C LYS A 20 8.89 2.12 11.74
N LYS A 21 7.67 1.94 11.24
CA LYS A 21 6.97 0.66 11.30
C LYS A 21 7.68 -0.43 10.52
N ALA A 22 8.28 -0.11 9.37
CA ALA A 22 9.06 -1.07 8.60
C ALA A 22 10.33 -1.50 9.35
N GLN A 23 10.99 -0.58 10.07
CA GLN A 23 12.14 -0.91 10.91
C GLN A 23 11.75 -1.79 12.11
N GLU A 24 10.61 -1.51 12.75
CA GLU A 24 10.08 -2.30 13.87
C GLU A 24 9.66 -3.72 13.44
N ASN A 25 9.32 -3.92 12.17
CA ASN A 25 8.76 -5.18 11.65
C ASN A 25 9.57 -5.63 10.41
N PRO A 26 10.80 -6.14 10.60
CA PRO A 26 11.57 -6.67 9.49
C PRO A 26 10.82 -7.81 8.80
N ASN A 27 11.04 -7.98 7.50
CA ASN A 27 10.35 -8.97 6.66
C ASN A 27 8.85 -8.74 6.46
N HIS A 28 8.32 -7.58 6.84
CA HIS A 28 6.93 -7.21 6.59
C HIS A 28 6.83 -6.06 5.59
N LEU A 29 5.82 -6.14 4.72
CA LEU A 29 5.39 -5.00 3.92
C LEU A 29 4.44 -4.15 4.76
N ILE A 30 4.84 -2.90 5.00
CA ILE A 30 4.02 -1.89 5.65
C ILE A 30 3.36 -1.04 4.58
N ILE A 31 2.07 -0.80 4.72
CA ILE A 31 1.26 -0.09 3.73
C ILE A 31 0.55 1.05 4.44
N GLY A 32 0.70 2.26 3.91
CA GLY A 32 -0.08 3.41 4.34
C GLY A 32 -1.55 3.24 3.98
N ALA A 33 -2.45 3.92 4.67
CA ALA A 33 -3.86 3.93 4.31
C ALA A 33 -4.33 5.37 4.21
N ARG A 34 -5.05 5.70 3.14
CA ARG A 34 -5.61 7.05 3.01
C ARG A 34 -6.78 7.21 3.96
N SER A 35 -6.84 8.38 4.60
CA SER A 35 -8.05 8.81 5.30
C SER A 35 -9.08 9.20 4.23
N PHE A 36 -10.10 8.38 4.04
CA PHE A 36 -11.24 8.73 3.17
C PHE A 36 -12.18 9.75 3.87
N SER A 37 -11.60 10.82 4.43
CA SER A 37 -12.30 11.88 5.14
C SER A 37 -12.47 13.10 4.23
N GLY A 38 -13.71 13.59 4.07
CA GLY A 38 -14.03 14.74 3.23
C GLY A 38 -14.67 14.36 1.89
N ASN A 39 -14.51 15.21 0.87
CA ASN A 39 -15.16 15.05 -0.44
C ASN A 39 -14.36 14.06 -1.33
N VAL A 40 -14.39 12.78 -0.98
CA VAL A 40 -13.78 11.72 -1.80
C VAL A 40 -14.64 11.49 -3.04
N PRO A 41 -14.07 11.52 -4.27
CA PRO A 41 -14.81 11.16 -5.47
C PRO A 41 -15.44 9.77 -5.31
N LEU A 42 -16.77 9.68 -5.40
CA LEU A 42 -17.53 8.43 -5.19
C LEU A 42 -17.00 7.24 -6.02
N ARG A 43 -16.46 7.52 -7.21
CA ARG A 43 -15.84 6.52 -8.08
C ARG A 43 -14.60 5.87 -7.45
N SER A 44 -13.75 6.65 -6.78
CA SER A 44 -12.54 6.15 -6.12
C SER A 44 -12.90 5.32 -4.88
N ALA A 45 -13.86 5.78 -4.08
CA ALA A 45 -14.34 5.06 -2.91
C ALA A 45 -14.98 3.70 -3.28
N PHE A 46 -15.80 3.67 -4.33
CA PHE A 46 -16.41 2.42 -4.82
C PHE A 46 -15.35 1.45 -5.37
N GLY A 47 -14.42 1.94 -6.18
CA GLY A 47 -13.32 1.14 -6.71
C GLY A 47 -12.50 0.48 -5.60
N ASN A 48 -12.10 1.24 -4.57
CA ASN A 48 -11.34 0.70 -3.45
C ASN A 48 -12.16 -0.30 -2.62
N LYS A 49 -13.48 -0.09 -2.48
CA LYS A 49 -14.35 -1.05 -1.78
C LYS A 49 -14.42 -2.39 -2.52
N LEU A 50 -14.54 -2.36 -3.84
CA LEU A 50 -14.57 -3.56 -4.68
C LEU A 50 -13.23 -4.31 -4.60
N THR A 51 -12.11 -3.61 -4.78
CA THR A 51 -10.78 -4.24 -4.74
C THR A 51 -10.46 -4.80 -3.36
N ARG A 52 -10.83 -4.11 -2.28
CA ARG A 52 -10.69 -4.65 -0.90
C ARG A 52 -11.51 -5.91 -0.68
N PHE A 53 -12.73 -5.98 -1.22
CA PHE A 53 -13.57 -7.18 -1.12
C PHE A 53 -12.95 -8.36 -1.86
N LEU A 54 -12.53 -8.15 -3.12
CA LEU A 54 -11.89 -9.18 -3.94
C LEU A 54 -10.58 -9.67 -3.32
N PHE A 55 -9.74 -8.74 -2.86
CA PHE A 55 -8.49 -9.07 -2.19
C PHE A 55 -8.74 -9.95 -0.96
N LYS A 56 -9.67 -9.54 -0.08
CA LYS A 56 -10.01 -10.31 1.13
C LYS A 56 -10.56 -11.71 0.78
N GLN A 57 -11.39 -11.81 -0.26
CA GLN A 57 -11.91 -13.10 -0.72
C GLN A 57 -10.80 -14.04 -1.23
N GLN A 58 -9.80 -13.49 -1.90
CA GLN A 58 -8.72 -14.27 -2.52
C GLN A 58 -7.60 -14.64 -1.54
N THR A 59 -7.22 -13.71 -0.65
CA THR A 59 -6.06 -13.89 0.26
C THR A 59 -6.44 -14.22 1.70
N GLY A 60 -7.70 -13.99 2.08
CA GLY A 60 -8.16 -14.07 3.47
C GLY A 60 -7.71 -12.88 4.34
N VAL A 61 -6.88 -11.97 3.82
CA VAL A 61 -6.31 -10.85 4.56
C VAL A 61 -7.19 -9.61 4.40
N SER A 62 -7.51 -8.96 5.52
CA SER A 62 -8.28 -7.71 5.53
C SER A 62 -7.35 -6.51 5.48
N VAL A 63 -7.45 -5.72 4.41
CA VAL A 63 -6.74 -4.43 4.27
C VAL A 63 -7.71 -3.26 4.23
N THR A 64 -7.23 -2.08 4.64
CA THR A 64 -8.01 -0.83 4.70
C THR A 64 -7.86 0.06 3.47
N ASP A 65 -6.81 -0.13 2.69
CA ASP A 65 -6.63 0.53 1.41
C ASP A 65 -5.82 -0.40 0.51
N THR A 66 -6.35 -0.69 -0.67
CA THR A 66 -5.64 -1.49 -1.70
C THR A 66 -4.96 -0.61 -2.74
N GLN A 67 -5.26 0.70 -2.72
CA GLN A 67 -4.85 1.64 -3.76
C GLN A 67 -4.04 2.76 -3.12
N THR A 68 -2.82 2.43 -2.68
CA THR A 68 -1.90 3.39 -2.06
C THR A 68 -0.46 3.11 -2.47
N GLY A 69 0.24 4.15 -2.96
CA GLY A 69 1.67 4.08 -3.28
C GLY A 69 2.59 4.30 -2.08
N LEU A 70 2.04 4.66 -0.91
CA LEU A 70 2.83 4.80 0.32
C LEU A 70 3.09 3.43 0.96
N ARG A 71 4.31 2.92 0.80
CA ARG A 71 4.71 1.58 1.27
C ARG A 71 6.10 1.61 1.88
N GLY A 72 6.35 0.71 2.83
CA GLY A 72 7.63 0.61 3.53
C GLY A 72 8.01 -0.84 3.78
N PHE A 73 9.26 -1.18 3.54
CA PHE A 73 9.81 -2.51 3.84
C PHE A 73 11.31 -2.44 4.06
N THR A 74 11.88 -3.43 4.74
CA THR A 74 13.32 -3.51 5.00
C THR A 74 14.08 -3.94 3.74
N THR A 75 15.31 -3.45 3.55
CA THR A 75 16.08 -3.66 2.30
C THR A 75 16.38 -5.12 2.00
N ASN A 76 16.41 -5.99 3.01
CA ASN A 76 16.55 -7.42 2.81
C ASN A 76 15.35 -8.07 2.08
N MET A 77 14.22 -7.37 1.95
CA MET A 77 13.07 -7.81 1.15
C MET A 77 13.19 -7.45 -0.33
N ILE A 78 14.18 -6.64 -0.75
CA ILE A 78 14.36 -6.24 -2.16
C ILE A 78 14.42 -7.45 -3.10
N PRO A 79 15.14 -8.54 -2.81
CA PRO A 79 15.16 -9.73 -3.68
C PRO A 79 13.79 -10.41 -3.83
N PHE A 80 12.91 -10.32 -2.82
CA PHE A 80 11.54 -10.80 -2.91
C PHE A 80 10.70 -9.86 -3.79
N MET A 81 10.79 -8.55 -3.55
CA MET A 81 10.04 -7.55 -4.30
C MET A 81 10.37 -7.56 -5.80
N LEU A 82 11.63 -7.82 -6.16
CA LEU A 82 12.04 -7.95 -7.56
C LEU A 82 11.48 -9.19 -8.28
N LYS A 83 10.97 -10.19 -7.54
CA LYS A 83 10.34 -11.40 -8.11
C LYS A 83 8.83 -11.25 -8.30
N VAL A 84 8.22 -10.22 -7.73
CA VAL A 84 6.79 -9.96 -7.89
C VAL A 84 6.54 -9.61 -9.36
N GLU A 85 5.63 -10.34 -9.99
CA GLU A 85 5.28 -10.14 -11.40
C GLU A 85 4.31 -8.97 -11.59
N GLY A 86 4.20 -8.49 -12.82
CA GLY A 86 3.30 -7.42 -13.22
C GLY A 86 4.00 -6.08 -13.45
N GLN A 87 3.23 -5.11 -13.97
CA GLN A 87 3.72 -3.76 -14.24
C GLN A 87 2.75 -2.71 -13.70
N ARG A 88 3.29 -1.56 -13.26
CA ARG A 88 2.48 -0.40 -12.78
C ARG A 88 1.48 -0.85 -11.70
N TYR A 89 0.19 -0.59 -11.89
CA TYR A 89 -0.89 -0.95 -10.95
C TYR A 89 -1.01 -2.46 -10.67
N GLU A 90 -0.64 -3.31 -11.62
CA GLU A 90 -0.66 -4.77 -11.43
C GLU A 90 0.42 -5.20 -10.44
N TYR A 91 1.64 -4.68 -10.61
CA TYR A 91 2.75 -4.92 -9.67
C TYR A 91 2.39 -4.46 -8.25
N GLU A 92 1.75 -3.31 -8.16
CA GLU A 92 1.24 -2.77 -6.90
C GLU A 92 0.20 -3.67 -6.23
N MET A 93 -0.67 -4.33 -6.99
CA MET A 93 -1.65 -5.28 -6.46
C MET A 93 -0.96 -6.60 -6.06
N ASN A 94 -0.04 -7.11 -6.87
CA ASN A 94 0.67 -8.37 -6.62
C ASN A 94 1.65 -8.30 -5.44
N MET A 95 2.05 -7.09 -5.03
CA MET A 95 2.82 -6.87 -3.81
C MET A 95 2.01 -7.11 -2.52
N LEU A 96 0.68 -7.10 -2.59
CA LEU A 96 -0.24 -7.32 -1.44
C LEU A 96 -0.43 -8.80 -1.15
#